data_AF-A0A414LV99-F1
#
_entry.id   AF-A0A414LV99-F1
#
_cell.length_a   1.000
_cell.length_b   1.000
_cell.length_c   1.000
_cell.angle_alpha   90.00
_cell.angle_beta   90.00
_cell.angle_gamma   90.00
#
_symmetry.space_group_name_H-M   'P 1'
#
loop_
_entity.id
_entity.type
_entity.pdbx_description
1 polymer ?
#
loop_
_entity_poly.entity_id
_entity_poly.type
_entity_poly.pdbx_seq_one_letter_code
_entity_poly.pdbx_strand_id
1 'polypeptide(L)' 'MSKYIPGNQKHLTLNDRIYIENELAKGTTFKDIAAFLCKDPTTISKEVRAHRLSDWYHKGTFY' A
#
# COMPACT_ATOMS: atom_id res chain seq x y z
N MET A 1 12.15 -5.01 -9.80
CA MET A 1 11.07 -6.01 -9.86
C MET A 1 11.42 -7.14 -8.89
N SER A 2 10.70 -7.31 -7.79
CA SER A 2 10.99 -8.41 -6.85
C SER A 2 10.62 -9.75 -7.48
N LYS A 3 11.64 -10.57 -7.75
CA LYS A 3 11.57 -11.87 -8.45
C LYS A 3 10.83 -12.99 -7.68
N TYR A 4 10.23 -12.67 -6.53
CA TYR A 4 9.85 -13.64 -5.50
C TYR A 4 8.34 -13.79 -5.26
N ILE A 5 7.49 -12.93 -5.80
CA ILE A 5 6.04 -13.01 -5.59
C ILE A 5 5.36 -13.18 -6.95
N PRO A 6 4.63 -14.28 -7.19
CA PRO A 6 3.84 -14.42 -8.41
C PRO A 6 2.82 -13.29 -8.42
N GLY A 7 3.03 -12.31 -9.30
CA GLY A 7 2.25 -11.08 -9.29
C GLY A 7 0.78 -11.38 -9.56
N ASN A 8 -0.08 -11.20 -8.57
CA ASN A 8 -1.52 -11.23 -8.77
C ASN A 8 -1.92 -9.90 -9.46
N GLN A 9 -2.17 -9.94 -10.77
CA GLN A 9 -2.50 -8.75 -11.59
C GLN A 9 -3.87 -8.11 -11.26
N LYS A 10 -4.63 -8.66 -10.31
CA LYS A 10 -5.87 -8.04 -9.84
C LYS A 10 -5.59 -6.77 -9.05
N HIS A 11 -6.51 -5.81 -9.09
CA HIS A 11 -6.46 -4.64 -8.20
C HIS A 11 -6.63 -5.05 -6.74
N LEU A 12 -6.13 -4.22 -5.82
CA LEU A 12 -6.39 -4.37 -4.39
C LEU A 12 -7.90 -4.20 -4.14
N THR A 13 -8.47 -5.13 -3.38
CA THR A 13 -9.84 -5.03 -2.90
C THR A 13 -9.92 -4.10 -1.70
N LEU A 14 -11.14 -3.72 -1.30
CA LEU A 14 -11.35 -2.94 -0.08
C LEU A 14 -10.81 -3.67 1.17
N ASN A 15 -10.98 -5.00 1.23
CA ASN A 15 -10.47 -5.81 2.33
C ASN A 15 -8.94 -5.82 2.37
N ASP A 16 -8.28 -5.88 1.21
CA ASP A 16 -6.81 -5.80 1.15
C ASP A 16 -6.31 -4.46 1.67
N ARG A 17 -7.02 -3.36 1.39
CA ARG A 17 -6.69 -2.02 1.91
C ARG A 17 -6.83 -1.93 3.42
N ILE A 18 -7.93 -2.44 3.97
CA ILE A 18 -8.16 -2.51 5.43
C ILE A 18 -7.07 -3.36 6.10
N TYR A 19 -6.65 -4.46 5.45
CA TYR A 19 -5.56 -5.30 5.94
C TYR A 19 -4.23 -4.53 5.96
N ILE A 20 -3.88 -3.86 4.86
CA ILE A 20 -2.67 -3.03 4.77
C ILE A 20 -2.65 -1.97 5.87
N GLU A 21 -3.76 -1.26 6.09
CA GLU A 21 -3.87 -0.23 7.13
C GLU A 21 -3.61 -0.79 8.53
N ASN A 22 -4.25 -1.91 8.88
CA ASN A 22 -4.07 -2.56 10.17
C ASN A 22 -2.64 -3.07 10.40
N GLU A 23 -2.02 -3.66 9.37
CA GLU A 23 -0.65 -4.16 9.48
C GLU A 23 0.38 -3.02 9.58
N LEU A 24 0.13 -1.89 8.91
CA LEU A 24 0.96 -0.71 9.07
C LEU A 24 0.83 -0.10 10.46
N ALA A 25 -0.37 -0.11 11.06
CA ALA A 25 -0.57 0.33 12.44
C ALA A 25 0.22 -0.54 13.44
N LYS A 26 0.44 -1.83 13.11
CA LYS A 26 1.29 -2.75 13.91
C LYS A 26 2.79 -2.58 13.66
N GLY A 27 3.18 -1.79 12.66
CA GLY A 27 4.59 -1.62 12.26
C GLY A 27 5.12 -2.75 11.38
N THR A 28 4.26 -3.57 10.78
CA THR A 28 4.65 -4.64 9.85
C THR A 28 5.30 -4.04 8.60
N THR A 29 6.34 -4.70 8.08
CA THR A 29 7.06 -4.20 6.89
C THR A 29 6.25 -4.40 5.61
N PHE A 30 6.44 -3.53 4.61
CA PHE A 30 5.77 -3.69 3.31
C PHE A 30 6.08 -5.04 2.63
N LYS A 31 7.26 -5.62 2.89
CA LYS A 31 7.64 -6.91 2.31
C LYS A 31 6.78 -8.04 2.85
N ASP A 32 6.50 -8.04 4.15
CA ASP A 32 5.71 -9.09 4.81
C ASP A 32 4.23 -8.97 4.43
N ILE A 33 3.68 -7.74 4.40
CA ILE A 33 2.32 -7.47 3.92
C ILE A 33 2.16 -7.90 2.45
N ALA A 34 3.15 -7.57 1.62
CA ALA A 34 3.15 -7.93 0.21
C ALA A 34 3.23 -9.44 -0.02
N ALA A 35 3.99 -10.17 0.81
CA ALA A 35 4.06 -11.62 0.78
C ALA A 35 2.71 -12.27 1.10
N PHE A 36 1.99 -11.75 2.09
CA PHE A 36 0.65 -12.24 2.45
C PHE A 36 -0.39 -12.01 1.33
N LEU A 37 -0.39 -10.81 0.74
CA LEU A 37 -1.36 -10.44 -0.31
C LEU A 37 -0.99 -10.93 -1.71
N CYS A 38 0.17 -11.59 -1.86
CA CYS A 38 0.76 -11.93 -3.15
C CYS A 38 0.85 -10.72 -4.11
N LYS A 39 1.27 -9.58 -3.56
CA LYS A 39 1.48 -8.33 -4.31
C LYS A 39 2.94 -7.94 -4.33
N ASP A 40 3.32 -7.06 -5.25
CA ASP A 40 4.62 -6.42 -5.20
C ASP A 40 4.61 -5.36 -4.08
N PRO A 41 5.66 -5.24 -3.24
CA PRO A 41 5.73 -4.24 -2.18
C PRO A 41 5.62 -2.80 -2.72
N THR A 42 5.97 -2.56 -3.98
CA THR A 42 5.74 -1.25 -4.63
C THR A 42 4.26 -0.97 -4.88
N THR A 43 3.42 -1.99 -5.07
CA THR A 43 1.95 -1.82 -5.15
C THR A 43 1.40 -1.33 -3.83
N ILE A 44 1.83 -1.94 -2.72
CA ILE A 44 1.47 -1.51 -1.36
C ILE A 44 1.95 -0.08 -1.11
N SER A 45 3.20 0.23 -1.47
CA SER A 45 3.76 1.58 -1.31
C SER A 45 2.98 2.65 -2.11
N LYS A 46 2.55 2.35 -3.34
CA LYS A 46 1.74 3.25 -4.17
C LYS A 46 0.36 3.48 -3.56
N GLU A 47 -0.30 2.42 -3.10
CA GLU A 47 -1.59 2.50 -2.41
C GLU A 47 -1.48 3.40 -1.17
N VAL A 48 -0.50 3.14 -0.30
CA VAL A 48 -0.26 3.94 0.90
C VAL A 48 0.04 5.40 0.54
N ARG A 49 0.86 5.67 -0.48
CA ARG A 49 1.15 7.05 -0.91
C ARG A 49 -0.10 7.77 -1.45
N ALA A 50 -0.95 7.07 -2.21
CA ALA A 50 -2.16 7.66 -2.79
C ALA A 50 -3.24 7.98 -1.74
N HIS A 51 -3.32 7.17 -0.68
CA HIS A 51 -4.35 7.29 0.35
C HIS A 51 -3.87 7.96 1.65
N ARG A 52 -2.56 8.11 1.85
CA ARG A 52 -2.02 8.95 2.91
C ARG A 52 -2.21 10.40 2.48
N LEU A 53 -3.12 11.10 3.14
CA LEU A 53 -3.27 12.56 3.07
C LEU A 53 -1.94 13.18 3.48
N SER A 54 -1.00 13.32 2.55
CA SER A 54 0.25 14.01 2.85
C SER A 54 -0.05 15.49 2.91
N ASP A 55 0.20 16.09 4.05
CA ASP A 55 0.17 17.54 4.30
C ASP A 55 0.96 18.33 3.24
N TRP A 56 1.94 17.67 2.59
CA TRP A 56 2.76 18.22 1.51
C TRP A 56 1.97 18.85 0.36
N TYR A 57 0.81 18.29 -0.01
CA TYR A 57 -0.06 18.84 -1.07
C TYR A 57 -1.16 19.76 -0.54
N HIS A 58 -1.39 19.84 0.77
CA HIS A 58 -2.35 20.79 1.38
C HIS A 58 -1.74 22.18 1.67
N LYS A 59 -0.44 22.40 1.39
CA LYS A 59 0.17 23.74 1.26
C LYS A 59 -0.21 24.45 -0.07
N GLY A 60 -1.42 24.20 -0.55
CA GLY A 60 -1.94 24.72 -1.81
C GLY A 60 -3.45 24.79 -1.72
N THR A 61 -3.94 25.58 -0.76
CA THR A 61 -5.26 26.20 -0.84
C THR A 61 -5.37 26.93 -2.18
N PHE A 62 -5.99 26.30 -3.16
CA PHE A 62 -6.71 27.01 -4.20
C PHE A 62 -8.16 26.56 -4.05
N TYR A 63 -8.99 27.56 -3.73
CA TYR A 63 -10.43 27.50 -3.54
C TYR A 63 -11.15 26.71 -4.63
#